data_AF-A0A0F9JUK6-F1
#
_entry.id   AF-A0A0F9JUK6-F1
#
_cell.length_a   1.000
_cell.length_b   1.000
_cell.length_c   1.000
_cell.angle_alpha   90.00
_cell.angle_beta   90.00
_cell.angle_gamma   90.00
#
_symmetry.space_group_name_H-M   'P 1'
#
loop_
_entity.id
_entity.type
_entity.pdbx_description
1 polymer ?
#
loop_
_entity_poly.entity_id
_entity_poly.type
_entity_poly.pdbx_seq_one_letter_code
_entity_poly.pdbx_strand_id
1 'polypeptide(L)'
;MKNLIYQYWDGEIPEGALAGSANMKAYAERIGAEYLFEDNPRFCTAFCFPLNEFFGAYKPVYDDKFLEYDNVLYVDTDIFAVSGLEENIFDDLTADVGICTEPFQPTYRQRRDVNWINSENDEKWVKAVNRIVDGEFPRTDAGLLKVYNAGMVLWSNRGLRMAREKFLSYATYVTYMFGTGLPTFYAHDQNWLHANLVTQADYCEMSNDWNTIVHFYRDGKDNNLLNDPRTDSTKFVHIMLTGESRFDALALWRITNLPSSVWRYKKPPYWKEPPVYSDREKNGQSTS
;
A
#
# COMPACT_ATOMS: atom_id res chain seq x y z
N MET A 1 2.31 17.19 19.31
CA MET A 1 3.10 16.89 18.11
C MET A 1 2.37 17.51 16.93
N LYS A 2 3.09 18.13 15.99
CA LYS A 2 2.54 18.67 14.75
C LYS A 2 2.61 17.57 13.69
N ASN A 3 1.48 16.96 13.36
CA ASN A 3 1.42 15.83 12.44
C ASN A 3 0.66 16.20 11.17
N LEU A 4 1.03 15.60 10.04
CA LEU A 4 0.39 15.82 8.74
C LEU A 4 -0.07 14.51 8.11
N ILE A 5 -1.29 14.49 7.57
CA ILE A 5 -1.72 13.53 6.56
C ILE A 5 -1.62 14.18 5.18
N TYR A 6 -0.82 13.59 4.29
CA TYR A 6 -0.54 14.07 2.95
C TYR A 6 -1.06 13.11 1.90
N GLN A 7 -1.80 13.65 0.93
CA GLN A 7 -2.25 12.96 -0.26
C GLN A 7 -2.00 13.83 -1.48
N TYR A 8 -1.91 13.21 -2.65
CA TYR A 8 -1.84 13.94 -3.91
C TYR A 8 -2.53 13.16 -5.03
N TRP A 9 -2.78 13.84 -6.13
CA TRP A 9 -3.21 13.22 -7.38
C TRP A 9 -2.61 13.97 -8.56
N ASP A 10 -2.00 13.26 -9.51
CA ASP A 10 -1.58 13.82 -10.79
C ASP A 10 -2.56 13.39 -11.90
N GLY A 11 -3.05 14.35 -12.69
CA GLY A 11 -4.04 14.12 -13.74
C GLY A 11 -5.43 14.68 -13.40
N GLU A 12 -6.45 14.21 -14.12
CA GLU A 12 -7.85 14.50 -13.81
C GLU A 12 -8.24 13.73 -12.55
N ILE A 13 -8.73 14.43 -11.51
CA ILE A 13 -9.08 13.80 -10.24
C ILE A 13 -10.41 13.03 -10.38
N PRO A 14 -10.41 11.69 -10.24
CA PRO A 14 -11.64 10.92 -10.27
C PRO A 14 -12.48 11.11 -9.01
N GLU A 15 -13.77 10.82 -9.10
CA GLU A 15 -14.70 10.91 -7.95
C GLU A 15 -14.23 10.07 -6.76
N GLY A 16 -13.66 8.89 -7.02
CA GLY A 16 -13.13 8.04 -5.95
C GLY A 16 -11.97 8.67 -5.19
N ALA A 17 -11.07 9.38 -5.87
CA ALA A 17 -9.97 10.08 -5.23
C ALA A 17 -10.45 11.27 -4.39
N LEU A 18 -11.48 11.99 -4.85
CA LEU A 18 -12.14 13.05 -4.05
C LEU A 18 -12.81 12.47 -2.79
N ALA A 19 -13.43 11.30 -2.90
CA ALA A 19 -14.04 10.61 -1.77
C ALA A 19 -12.99 10.18 -0.73
N GLY A 20 -11.86 9.63 -1.18
CA GLY A 20 -10.74 9.26 -0.29
C GLY A 20 -10.11 10.48 0.37
N SER A 21 -9.93 11.57 -0.39
CA SER A 21 -9.46 12.85 0.14
C SER A 21 -10.38 13.40 1.24
N ALA A 22 -11.68 13.42 0.99
CA ALA A 22 -12.65 13.86 1.98
C ALA A 22 -12.66 12.95 3.23
N ASN A 23 -12.53 11.64 3.05
CA ASN A 23 -12.46 10.67 4.14
C ASN A 23 -11.22 10.90 5.03
N MET A 24 -10.03 11.02 4.42
CA MET A 24 -8.78 11.21 5.15
C MET A 24 -8.71 12.58 5.82
N LYS A 25 -9.26 13.62 5.19
CA LYS A 25 -9.42 14.93 5.85
C LYS A 25 -10.24 14.83 7.13
N ALA A 26 -11.39 14.16 7.06
CA ALA A 26 -12.25 13.98 8.22
C ALA A 26 -11.58 13.14 9.33
N TYR A 27 -10.74 12.18 8.96
CA TYR A 27 -9.94 11.43 9.94
C TYR A 27 -8.85 12.30 10.58
N ALA A 28 -8.10 13.08 9.78
CA ALA A 28 -7.10 14.02 10.29
C ALA A 28 -7.70 14.98 11.33
N GLU A 29 -8.88 15.54 11.05
CA GLU A 29 -9.62 16.42 11.96
C GLU A 29 -9.94 15.72 13.30
N ARG A 30 -10.34 14.44 13.27
CA ARG A 30 -10.65 13.67 14.49
C ARG A 30 -9.44 13.44 15.38
N ILE A 31 -8.28 13.16 14.79
CA ILE A 31 -7.05 12.86 15.54
C ILE A 31 -6.19 14.10 15.83
N GLY A 32 -6.65 15.30 15.43
CA GLY A 32 -5.92 16.55 15.63
C GLY A 32 -4.68 16.71 14.76
N ALA A 33 -4.66 16.09 13.58
CA ALA A 33 -3.60 16.24 12.58
C ALA A 33 -3.99 17.26 11.50
N GLU A 34 -2.99 17.86 10.85
CA GLU A 34 -3.21 18.65 9.64
C GLU A 34 -3.44 17.75 8.43
N TYR A 35 -4.14 18.27 7.43
CA TYR A 35 -4.42 17.57 6.18
C TYR A 35 -4.00 18.41 4.98
N LEU A 36 -3.23 17.82 4.07
CA LEU A 36 -2.82 18.42 2.81
C LEU A 36 -3.15 17.48 1.65
N PHE A 37 -3.95 17.98 0.71
CA PHE A 37 -4.16 17.38 -0.60
C PHE A 37 -3.54 18.27 -1.68
N GLU A 38 -2.66 17.73 -2.51
CA GLU A 38 -2.11 18.43 -3.67
C GLU A 38 -2.71 17.93 -4.98
N ASP A 39 -3.31 18.85 -5.73
CA ASP A 39 -3.83 18.63 -7.08
C ASP A 39 -2.72 18.93 -8.11
N ASN A 40 -2.33 17.93 -8.90
CA ASN A 40 -1.32 18.00 -9.95
C ASN A 40 0.03 18.58 -9.50
N PRO A 41 0.64 18.10 -8.40
CA PRO A 41 1.94 18.62 -7.96
C PRO A 41 3.07 18.34 -8.96
N ARG A 42 2.93 17.32 -9.83
CA ARG A 42 3.88 16.96 -10.89
C ARG A 42 5.32 16.85 -10.39
N PHE A 43 5.50 16.31 -9.19
CA PHE A 43 6.77 16.34 -8.47
C PHE A 43 7.91 15.65 -9.24
N CYS A 44 7.66 14.47 -9.82
CA CYS A 44 8.70 13.61 -10.40
C CYS A 44 8.73 13.56 -11.96
N THR A 45 8.17 14.55 -12.66
CA THR A 45 7.96 14.47 -14.12
C THR A 45 9.24 14.49 -14.98
N ALA A 46 10.39 14.92 -14.45
CA ALA A 46 11.64 15.03 -15.23
C ALA A 46 12.68 13.93 -14.95
N PHE A 47 12.68 13.31 -13.77
CA PHE A 47 13.80 12.48 -13.30
C PHE A 47 13.52 10.98 -13.30
N CYS A 48 12.25 10.58 -13.42
CA CYS A 48 11.82 9.19 -13.22
C CYS A 48 11.06 8.63 -14.44
N PHE A 49 11.15 9.24 -15.61
CA PHE A 49 10.44 8.76 -16.81
C PHE A 49 10.87 7.32 -17.16
N PRO A 50 9.92 6.38 -17.40
CA PRO A 50 8.47 6.56 -17.54
C PRO A 50 7.61 6.30 -16.27
N LEU A 51 8.22 6.22 -15.09
CA LEU A 51 7.59 5.84 -13.81
C LEU A 51 7.23 7.02 -12.90
N ASN A 52 7.13 8.23 -13.45
CA ASN A 52 6.97 9.48 -12.68
C ASN A 52 5.74 9.52 -11.77
N GLU A 53 4.65 8.85 -12.16
CA GLU A 53 3.38 8.78 -11.42
C GLU A 53 3.49 8.05 -10.07
N PHE A 54 4.45 7.15 -9.93
CA PHE A 54 4.62 6.36 -8.70
C PHE A 54 5.42 7.08 -7.60
N PHE A 55 6.19 8.12 -7.95
CA PHE A 55 7.16 8.72 -7.02
C PHE A 55 6.71 10.02 -6.36
N GLY A 56 5.51 10.52 -6.67
CA GLY A 56 4.95 11.70 -6.00
C GLY A 56 4.72 11.50 -4.49
N ALA A 57 4.56 10.23 -4.07
CA ALA A 57 4.40 9.81 -2.67
C ALA A 57 5.54 10.28 -1.77
N TYR A 58 6.74 10.46 -2.33
CA TYR A 58 7.94 10.81 -1.58
C TYR A 58 8.33 12.28 -1.67
N LYS A 59 7.47 13.14 -2.23
CA LYS A 59 7.65 14.60 -2.13
C LYS A 59 7.98 15.06 -0.70
N PRO A 60 7.38 14.50 0.38
CA PRO A 60 7.74 14.86 1.75
C PRO A 60 9.22 14.70 2.10
N VAL A 61 9.93 13.77 1.44
CA VAL A 61 11.37 13.57 1.66
C VAL A 61 12.18 14.74 1.12
N TYR A 62 11.75 15.39 0.04
CA TYR A 62 12.56 16.36 -0.71
C TYR A 62 12.13 17.81 -0.55
N ASP A 63 10.89 18.07 -0.14
CA ASP A 63 10.36 19.42 0.03
C ASP A 63 10.46 19.85 1.51
N ASP A 64 11.23 20.91 1.77
CA ASP A 64 11.54 21.39 3.13
C ASP A 64 10.30 21.84 3.90
N LYS A 65 9.18 22.15 3.22
CA LYS A 65 7.93 22.48 3.92
C LYS A 65 7.44 21.35 4.82
N PHE A 66 7.74 20.10 4.49
CA PHE A 66 7.34 18.96 5.30
C PHE A 66 8.20 18.76 6.55
N LEU A 67 9.36 19.45 6.64
CA LEU A 67 10.24 19.37 7.80
C LEU A 67 9.75 20.20 9.00
N GLU A 68 8.63 20.90 8.88
CA GLU A 68 7.96 21.57 10.00
C GLU A 68 7.13 20.62 10.88
N TYR A 69 6.81 19.43 10.36
CA TYR A 69 5.99 18.43 11.06
C TYR A 69 6.87 17.45 11.81
N ASP A 70 6.42 17.00 12.99
CA ASP A 70 7.04 15.93 13.75
C ASP A 70 6.90 14.60 12.98
N ASN A 71 5.74 14.37 12.38
CA ASN A 71 5.46 13.18 11.56
C ASN A 71 4.60 13.52 10.33
N VAL A 72 4.83 12.81 9.23
CA VAL A 72 4.09 12.91 7.98
C VAL A 72 3.62 11.53 7.55
N LEU A 73 2.30 11.34 7.47
CA LEU A 73 1.68 10.17 6.85
C LEU A 73 1.42 10.47 5.37
N TYR A 74 2.06 9.72 4.49
CA TYR A 74 1.58 9.59 3.11
C TYR A 74 0.53 8.48 3.03
N VAL A 75 -0.55 8.72 2.29
CA VAL A 75 -1.61 7.72 2.07
C VAL A 75 -2.25 7.88 0.69
N ASP A 76 -2.39 6.79 -0.08
CA ASP A 76 -3.05 6.79 -1.39
C ASP A 76 -4.52 7.22 -1.26
N THR A 77 -5.07 7.79 -2.33
CA THR A 77 -6.45 8.30 -2.34
C THR A 77 -7.52 7.20 -2.40
N ASP A 78 -7.14 5.94 -2.61
CA ASP A 78 -8.01 4.78 -2.54
C ASP A 78 -7.92 4.03 -1.19
N ILE A 79 -7.27 4.65 -0.20
CA ILE A 79 -7.25 4.20 1.19
C ILE A 79 -8.21 5.04 2.03
N PHE A 80 -9.06 4.37 2.80
CA PHE A 80 -10.15 4.98 3.56
C PHE A 80 -10.09 4.56 5.03
N ALA A 81 -10.21 5.52 5.94
CA ALA A 81 -10.42 5.27 7.36
C ALA A 81 -11.87 4.79 7.59
N VAL A 82 -12.02 3.79 8.46
CA VAL A 82 -13.33 3.33 8.92
C VAL A 82 -14.08 4.44 9.68
N SER A 83 -15.41 4.38 9.64
CA SER A 83 -16.28 5.40 10.22
C SER A 83 -16.10 5.47 11.72
N GLY A 84 -15.87 6.68 12.24
CA GLY A 84 -15.69 6.91 13.66
C GLY A 84 -14.35 6.44 14.22
N LEU A 85 -13.35 6.13 13.38
CA LEU A 85 -12.00 5.85 13.87
C LEU A 85 -11.43 7.06 14.61
N GLU A 86 -11.10 6.86 15.88
CA GLU A 86 -10.49 7.83 16.80
C GLU A 86 -9.04 7.49 17.17
N GLU A 87 -8.61 6.25 16.93
CA GLU A 87 -7.23 5.84 17.17
C GLU A 87 -6.27 6.67 16.32
N ASN A 88 -5.17 7.11 16.92
CA ASN A 88 -4.20 7.98 16.28
C ASN A 88 -3.05 7.16 15.70
N ILE A 89 -3.00 7.09 14.37
CA ILE A 89 -1.94 6.36 13.64
C ILE A 89 -0.52 6.82 13.98
N PHE A 90 -0.34 8.09 14.37
CA PHE A 90 0.98 8.63 14.71
C PHE A 90 1.54 8.04 16.01
N ASP A 91 0.69 7.48 16.89
CA ASP A 91 1.11 6.88 18.15
C ASP A 91 1.78 5.50 17.95
N ASP A 92 1.58 4.87 16.77
CA ASP A 92 2.15 3.57 16.42
C ASP A 92 3.55 3.66 15.79
N LEU A 93 4.07 4.87 15.55
CA LEU A 93 5.41 5.05 14.98
C LEU A 93 6.49 4.93 16.06
N THR A 94 7.29 3.87 15.99
CA THR A 94 8.40 3.63 16.93
C THR A 94 9.79 3.72 16.30
N ALA A 95 9.89 4.12 15.03
CA ALA A 95 11.11 4.14 14.23
C ALA A 95 11.18 5.38 13.32
N ASP A 96 12.13 5.42 12.37
CA ASP A 96 12.19 6.52 11.39
C ASP A 96 11.04 6.45 10.39
N VAL A 97 10.66 5.23 10.01
CA VAL A 97 9.60 4.94 9.04
C VAL A 97 8.68 3.82 9.54
N GLY A 98 7.38 4.03 9.42
CA GLY A 98 6.35 3.03 9.64
C GLY A 98 5.75 2.56 8.31
N ILE A 99 5.59 1.25 8.14
CA ILE A 99 5.04 0.66 6.92
C ILE A 99 4.25 -0.62 7.23
N CYS A 100 3.23 -0.92 6.42
CA CYS A 100 2.45 -2.16 6.50
C CYS A 100 2.94 -3.21 5.48
N THR A 101 2.74 -4.47 5.82
CA THR A 101 3.00 -5.60 4.92
C THR A 101 1.77 -5.93 4.06
N GLU A 102 1.97 -6.68 2.97
CA GLU A 102 0.90 -7.34 2.22
C GLU A 102 0.93 -8.85 2.50
N PRO A 103 0.29 -9.34 3.59
CA PRO A 103 0.46 -10.72 4.05
C PRO A 103 -0.02 -11.78 3.05
N PHE A 104 -0.95 -11.43 2.16
CA PHE A 104 -1.45 -12.32 1.12
C PHE A 104 -0.44 -12.52 -0.04
N GLN A 105 0.34 -11.48 -0.38
CA GLN A 105 1.16 -11.47 -1.60
C GLN A 105 2.23 -12.56 -1.64
N PRO A 106 3.04 -12.80 -0.59
CA PRO A 106 4.11 -13.80 -0.65
C PRO A 106 3.59 -15.19 -1.05
N THR A 107 2.54 -15.66 -0.38
CA THR A 107 1.94 -16.97 -0.67
C THR A 107 1.25 -17.00 -2.03
N TYR A 108 0.62 -15.89 -2.44
CA TYR A 108 -0.01 -15.79 -3.75
C TYR A 108 1.02 -15.88 -4.88
N ARG A 109 2.12 -15.12 -4.79
CA ARG A 109 3.23 -15.09 -5.75
C ARG A 109 4.03 -16.39 -5.81
N GLN A 110 4.01 -17.20 -4.75
CA GLN A 110 4.55 -18.55 -4.78
C GLN A 110 3.74 -19.49 -5.69
N ARG A 111 2.41 -19.28 -5.76
CA ARG A 111 1.47 -20.18 -6.45
C ARG A 111 1.08 -19.68 -7.83
N ARG A 112 1.29 -18.39 -8.10
CA ARG A 112 0.79 -17.71 -9.29
C ARG A 112 1.86 -16.78 -9.85
N ASP A 113 1.87 -16.74 -11.17
CA ASP A 113 2.55 -15.71 -11.93
C ASP A 113 1.47 -14.74 -12.42
N VAL A 114 1.60 -13.48 -12.02
CA VAL A 114 0.76 -12.39 -12.54
C VAL A 114 1.66 -11.37 -13.19
N ASN A 115 1.69 -11.35 -14.53
CA ASN A 115 2.55 -10.46 -15.31
C ASN A 115 4.03 -10.56 -14.88
N TRP A 116 4.52 -11.79 -14.70
CA TRP A 116 5.88 -12.11 -14.25
C TRP A 116 6.21 -11.62 -12.83
N ILE A 117 5.20 -11.25 -12.04
CA ILE A 117 5.33 -11.02 -10.60
C ILE A 117 5.09 -12.37 -9.92
N ASN A 118 6.16 -12.96 -9.40
CA ASN A 118 6.17 -14.28 -8.79
C ASN A 118 7.35 -14.41 -7.81
N SER A 119 7.35 -15.47 -6.99
CA SER A 119 8.39 -15.67 -5.96
C SER A 119 9.80 -15.83 -6.53
N GLU A 120 9.95 -16.35 -7.76
CA GLU A 120 11.28 -16.50 -8.38
C GLU A 120 11.89 -15.13 -8.72
N ASN A 121 11.09 -14.25 -9.30
CA ASN A 121 11.54 -12.90 -9.63
C ASN A 121 11.71 -12.02 -8.37
N ASP A 122 10.94 -12.28 -7.31
CA ASP A 122 11.16 -11.67 -5.99
C ASP A 122 12.57 -12.00 -5.45
N GLU A 123 13.04 -13.25 -5.57
CA GLU A 123 14.41 -13.62 -5.16
C GLU A 123 15.49 -13.05 -6.09
N LYS A 124 15.22 -12.97 -7.40
CA LYS A 124 16.14 -12.32 -8.34
C LYS A 124 16.27 -10.84 -8.03
N TRP A 125 15.18 -10.19 -7.65
CA TRP A 125 15.16 -8.80 -7.22
C TRP A 125 16.00 -8.60 -5.97
N VAL A 126 15.83 -9.41 -4.92
CA VAL A 126 16.68 -9.36 -3.70
C VAL A 126 18.16 -9.48 -4.07
N LYS A 127 18.53 -10.45 -4.92
CA LYS A 127 19.91 -10.63 -5.38
C LYS A 127 20.43 -9.44 -6.18
N ALA A 128 19.58 -8.77 -6.95
CA ALA A 128 19.95 -7.58 -7.69
C ALA A 128 20.18 -6.39 -6.76
N VAL A 129 19.29 -6.15 -5.80
CA VAL A 129 19.46 -5.07 -4.81
C VAL A 129 20.74 -5.27 -4.00
N ASN A 130 21.02 -6.49 -3.53
CA ASN A 130 22.25 -6.81 -2.78
C ASN A 130 23.56 -6.65 -3.57
N ARG A 131 23.51 -6.38 -4.89
CA ARG A 131 24.70 -6.02 -5.67
C ARG A 131 25.02 -4.52 -5.62
N ILE A 132 24.06 -3.68 -5.23
CA ILE A 132 24.22 -2.22 -5.17
C ILE A 132 24.15 -1.68 -3.74
N VAL A 133 23.41 -2.35 -2.85
CA VAL A 133 23.32 -2.01 -1.43
C VAL A 133 23.09 -3.28 -0.64
N ASP A 134 23.93 -3.54 0.37
CA ASP A 134 23.84 -4.77 1.17
C ASP A 134 22.69 -4.71 2.17
N GLY A 135 21.97 -5.83 2.34
CA GLY A 135 20.82 -5.91 3.22
C GLY A 135 20.27 -7.32 3.41
N GLU A 136 19.68 -7.54 4.58
CA GLU A 136 19.00 -8.79 4.93
C GLU A 136 17.48 -8.62 4.77
N PHE A 137 16.95 -9.12 3.65
CA PHE A 137 15.55 -8.94 3.33
C PHE A 137 14.64 -9.83 4.20
N PRO A 138 13.61 -9.23 4.84
CA PRO A 138 12.78 -9.92 5.81
C PRO A 138 11.95 -11.02 5.15
N ARG A 139 11.79 -12.12 5.87
CA ARG A 139 11.07 -13.31 5.42
C ARG A 139 9.83 -13.58 6.27
N THR A 140 8.83 -14.16 5.65
CA THR A 140 7.70 -14.80 6.34
C THR A 140 8.17 -16.08 7.04
N ASP A 141 7.34 -16.65 7.92
CA ASP A 141 7.61 -17.94 8.56
C ASP A 141 7.80 -19.09 7.56
N ALA A 142 7.22 -18.96 6.36
CA ALA A 142 7.38 -19.90 5.25
C ALA A 142 8.67 -19.68 4.43
N GLY A 143 9.54 -18.75 4.83
CA GLY A 143 10.78 -18.40 4.14
C GLY A 143 10.59 -17.55 2.88
N LEU A 144 9.37 -17.09 2.59
CA LEU A 144 9.07 -16.23 1.44
C LEU A 144 9.43 -14.78 1.74
N LEU A 145 9.88 -14.02 0.74
CA LEU A 145 10.11 -12.57 0.85
C LEU A 145 8.86 -11.86 1.39
N LYS A 146 8.99 -11.10 2.47
CA LYS A 146 7.90 -10.21 2.90
C LYS A 146 7.70 -9.11 1.86
N VAL A 147 6.44 -8.75 1.61
CA VAL A 147 6.08 -7.65 0.72
C VAL A 147 5.55 -6.51 1.57
N TYR A 148 6.05 -5.30 1.34
CA TYR A 148 5.54 -4.07 1.95
C TYR A 148 4.73 -3.28 0.94
N ASN A 149 3.67 -2.61 1.40
CA ASN A 149 2.82 -1.77 0.57
C ASN A 149 3.20 -0.30 0.71
N ALA A 150 3.46 0.39 -0.40
CA ALA A 150 3.83 1.82 -0.37
C ALA A 150 2.63 2.78 -0.41
N GLY A 151 1.40 2.26 -0.49
CA GLY A 151 0.21 3.09 -0.48
C GLY A 151 -0.04 3.78 0.85
N MET A 152 0.59 3.33 1.93
CA MET A 152 0.65 4.08 3.19
C MET A 152 2.04 4.00 3.78
N VAL A 153 2.64 5.17 4.04
CA VAL A 153 3.98 5.27 4.63
C VAL A 153 4.00 6.40 5.66
N LEU A 154 4.40 6.07 6.88
CA LEU A 154 4.48 7.01 7.97
C LEU A 154 5.94 7.41 8.22
N TRP A 155 6.24 8.69 8.15
CA TRP A 155 7.58 9.23 8.32
C TRP A 155 7.67 10.03 9.61
N SER A 156 8.71 9.81 10.40
CA SER A 156 9.15 10.81 11.37
C SER A 156 9.92 11.92 10.65
N ASN A 157 10.04 13.10 11.27
CA ASN A 157 10.90 14.18 10.76
C ASN A 157 12.35 13.71 10.56
N ARG A 158 12.85 12.90 11.50
CA ARG A 158 14.18 12.29 11.43
C ARG A 158 14.27 11.35 10.22
N GLY A 159 13.24 10.57 9.97
CA GLY A 159 13.12 9.69 8.81
C GLY A 159 13.11 10.43 7.48
N LEU A 160 12.40 11.56 7.37
CA LEU A 160 12.42 12.39 6.15
C LEU A 160 13.84 12.87 5.81
N ARG A 161 14.58 13.37 6.83
CA ARG A 161 15.97 13.82 6.67
C ARG A 161 16.91 12.68 6.31
N MET A 162 16.77 11.55 7.01
CA MET A 162 17.54 10.34 6.77
C MET A 162 17.34 9.82 5.35
N ALA A 163 16.09 9.72 4.88
CA ALA A 163 15.77 9.25 3.55
C ALA A 163 16.40 10.13 2.47
N ARG A 164 16.37 11.46 2.66
CA ARG A 164 17.00 12.40 1.73
C ARG A 164 18.52 12.21 1.62
N GLU A 165 19.18 11.89 2.72
CA GLU A 165 20.64 11.76 2.78
C GLU A 165 21.13 10.38 2.32
N LYS A 166 20.40 9.32 2.67
CA LYS A 166 20.88 7.95 2.52
C LYS A 166 20.26 7.21 1.36
N PHE A 167 18.97 7.40 1.08
CA PHE A 167 18.27 6.54 0.14
C PHE A 167 18.90 6.60 -1.25
N LEU A 168 18.94 5.45 -1.93
CA LEU A 168 19.32 5.36 -3.33
C LEU A 168 18.48 6.34 -4.13
N SER A 169 19.12 7.17 -4.96
CA SER A 169 18.35 8.03 -5.86
C SER A 169 17.46 7.18 -6.77
N TYR A 170 16.26 7.69 -7.11
CA TYR A 170 15.35 7.01 -8.04
C TYR A 170 16.03 6.68 -9.35
N ALA A 171 16.75 7.64 -9.92
CA ALA A 171 17.46 7.46 -11.18
C ALA A 171 18.47 6.30 -11.09
N THR A 172 19.22 6.20 -9.99
CA THR A 172 20.17 5.10 -9.76
C THR A 172 19.45 3.76 -9.69
N TYR A 173 18.43 3.65 -8.85
CA TYR A 173 17.70 2.40 -8.64
C TYR A 173 16.96 1.94 -9.90
N VAL A 174 16.17 2.83 -10.51
CA VAL A 174 15.35 2.53 -11.70
C VAL A 174 16.24 2.14 -12.88
N THR A 175 17.31 2.90 -13.16
CA THR A 175 18.25 2.59 -14.25
C THR A 175 18.90 1.23 -14.04
N TYR A 176 19.32 0.95 -12.80
CA TYR A 176 19.92 -0.34 -12.47
C TYR A 176 18.91 -1.48 -12.63
N MET A 177 17.69 -1.35 -12.11
CA MET A 177 16.64 -2.36 -12.22
C MET A 177 16.27 -2.67 -13.67
N PHE A 178 16.15 -1.67 -14.54
CA PHE A 178 15.92 -1.92 -15.97
C PHE A 178 17.07 -2.70 -16.64
N GLY A 179 18.30 -2.54 -16.16
CA GLY A 179 19.45 -3.32 -16.63
C GLY A 179 19.47 -4.78 -16.18
N THR A 180 18.62 -5.19 -15.23
CA THR A 180 18.60 -6.56 -14.71
C THR A 180 17.81 -7.55 -15.57
N GLY A 181 16.95 -7.05 -16.46
CA GLY A 181 15.98 -7.86 -17.21
C GLY A 181 14.77 -8.31 -16.38
N LEU A 182 14.61 -7.84 -15.15
CA LEU A 182 13.39 -8.04 -14.36
C LEU A 182 12.20 -7.26 -14.95
N PRO A 183 10.96 -7.71 -14.70
CA PRO A 183 9.77 -6.95 -15.06
C PRO A 183 9.77 -5.53 -14.50
N THR A 184 9.20 -4.57 -15.24
CA THR A 184 9.14 -3.15 -14.84
C THR A 184 8.59 -2.93 -13.44
N PHE A 185 7.68 -3.79 -12.96
CA PHE A 185 7.19 -3.78 -11.59
C PHE A 185 8.31 -3.62 -10.55
N TYR A 186 9.43 -4.32 -10.70
CA TYR A 186 10.56 -4.28 -9.76
C TYR A 186 11.32 -2.94 -9.75
N ALA A 187 11.05 -2.05 -10.71
CA ALA A 187 11.56 -0.68 -10.74
C ALA A 187 10.59 0.35 -10.12
N HIS A 188 9.37 -0.04 -9.74
CA HIS A 188 8.37 0.86 -9.15
C HIS A 188 8.76 1.32 -7.74
N ASP A 189 8.05 2.35 -7.28
CA ASP A 189 8.17 2.99 -5.98
C ASP A 189 8.14 2.01 -4.79
N GLN A 190 7.21 1.06 -4.77
CA GLN A 190 7.08 0.11 -3.68
C GLN A 190 8.33 -0.75 -3.50
N ASN A 191 8.94 -1.16 -4.60
CA ASN A 191 10.18 -1.94 -4.57
C ASN A 191 11.39 -1.05 -4.24
N TRP A 192 11.42 0.18 -4.75
CA TRP A 192 12.44 1.16 -4.35
C TRP A 192 12.40 1.45 -2.84
N LEU A 193 11.22 1.66 -2.27
CA LEU A 193 11.04 1.92 -0.85
C LEU A 193 11.47 0.70 -0.04
N HIS A 194 11.02 -0.49 -0.42
CA HIS A 194 11.41 -1.74 0.26
C HIS A 194 12.93 -1.92 0.28
N ALA A 195 13.61 -1.71 -0.85
CA ALA A 195 15.07 -1.77 -0.91
C ALA A 195 15.73 -0.81 0.09
N ASN A 196 15.27 0.44 0.15
CA ASN A 196 15.85 1.45 1.03
C ASN A 196 15.50 1.25 2.51
N LEU A 197 14.29 0.78 2.82
CA LEU A 197 13.88 0.50 4.19
C LEU A 197 14.79 -0.57 4.82
N VAL A 198 14.98 -1.68 4.12
CA VAL A 198 15.75 -2.83 4.62
C VAL A 198 17.23 -2.51 4.74
N THR A 199 17.77 -1.67 3.86
CA THR A 199 19.22 -1.48 3.74
C THR A 199 19.71 -0.20 4.40
N GLN A 200 18.84 0.81 4.60
CA GLN A 200 19.27 2.16 4.96
C GLN A 200 18.44 2.85 6.06
N ALA A 201 17.29 2.29 6.46
CA ALA A 201 16.38 2.91 7.42
C ALA A 201 16.26 2.13 8.72
N ASP A 202 16.00 2.85 9.81
CA ASP A 202 15.36 2.29 11.01
C ASP A 202 13.84 2.30 10.78
N TYR A 203 13.21 1.14 10.63
CA TYR A 203 11.79 1.07 10.31
C TYR A 203 11.05 0.09 11.21
N CYS A 204 9.75 0.33 11.39
CA CYS A 204 8.85 -0.57 12.11
C CYS A 204 7.73 -1.09 11.20
N GLU A 205 7.44 -2.39 11.31
CA GLU A 205 6.25 -2.98 10.70
C GLU A 205 5.03 -2.56 11.53
N MET A 206 4.13 -1.77 10.94
CA MET A 206 2.87 -1.37 11.57
C MET A 206 1.82 -2.46 11.44
N SER A 207 0.77 -2.44 12.29
CA SER A 207 -0.37 -3.36 12.12
C SER A 207 -0.95 -3.25 10.71
N ASN A 208 -1.21 -4.39 10.07
CA ASN A 208 -1.88 -4.42 8.77
C ASN A 208 -3.34 -3.92 8.83
N ASP A 209 -3.90 -3.71 10.03
CA ASP A 209 -5.17 -3.00 10.20
C ASP A 209 -5.11 -1.56 9.66
N TRP A 210 -3.93 -0.95 9.61
CA TRP A 210 -3.70 0.38 9.04
C TRP A 210 -3.55 0.40 7.52
N ASN A 211 -3.58 -0.77 6.86
CA ASN A 211 -3.55 -0.86 5.39
C ASN A 211 -4.17 -2.18 4.95
N THR A 212 -5.44 -2.40 5.32
CA THR A 212 -6.14 -3.66 5.01
C THR A 212 -6.62 -3.65 3.57
N ILE A 213 -6.02 -4.49 2.74
CA ILE A 213 -6.25 -4.49 1.30
C ILE A 213 -7.44 -5.36 0.91
N VAL A 214 -8.45 -4.73 0.32
CA VAL A 214 -9.56 -5.39 -0.38
C VAL A 214 -9.25 -5.41 -1.88
N HIS A 215 -9.12 -6.59 -2.47
CA HIS A 215 -8.75 -6.74 -3.87
C HIS A 215 -9.32 -8.00 -4.52
N PHE A 216 -9.22 -8.08 -5.83
CA PHE A 216 -9.47 -9.32 -6.55
C PHE A 216 -8.20 -10.14 -6.75
N TYR A 217 -8.34 -11.47 -6.70
CA TYR A 217 -7.27 -12.39 -7.05
C TYR A 217 -7.75 -13.48 -8.01
N ARG A 218 -6.78 -14.21 -8.60
CA ARG A 218 -7.02 -15.26 -9.58
C ARG A 218 -6.62 -16.62 -9.03
N ASP A 219 -7.52 -17.61 -9.09
CA ASP A 219 -7.19 -18.99 -8.71
C ASP A 219 -6.86 -19.90 -9.91
N GLY A 220 -6.80 -19.34 -11.12
CA GLY A 220 -6.57 -20.05 -12.37
C GLY A 220 -7.83 -20.59 -13.05
N LYS A 221 -8.99 -20.55 -12.36
CA LYS A 221 -10.32 -20.88 -12.91
C LYS A 221 -11.23 -19.65 -12.93
N ASP A 222 -11.15 -18.84 -11.88
CA ASP A 222 -11.82 -17.56 -11.75
C ASP A 222 -10.78 -16.45 -11.59
N ASN A 223 -11.07 -15.31 -12.20
CA ASN A 223 -10.22 -14.14 -12.22
C ASN A 223 -10.71 -13.01 -11.31
N ASN A 224 -11.87 -13.16 -10.68
CA ASN A 224 -12.53 -12.10 -9.90
C ASN A 224 -12.93 -12.58 -8.49
N LEU A 225 -12.11 -13.44 -7.87
CA LEU A 225 -12.35 -13.83 -6.49
C LEU A 225 -12.02 -12.67 -5.56
N LEU A 226 -12.95 -12.34 -4.67
CA LEU A 226 -12.76 -11.27 -3.70
C LEU A 226 -11.89 -11.78 -2.54
N ASN A 227 -10.80 -11.08 -2.27
CA ASN A 227 -10.10 -11.14 -1.00
C ASN A 227 -10.52 -9.94 -0.16
N ASP A 228 -11.28 -10.20 0.90
CA ASP A 228 -11.70 -9.21 1.90
C ASP A 228 -11.18 -9.66 3.27
N PRO A 229 -9.95 -9.27 3.65
CA PRO A 229 -9.32 -9.68 4.90
C PRO A 229 -9.72 -8.79 6.09
N ARG A 230 -10.71 -7.90 5.94
CA ARG A 230 -11.13 -6.99 7.00
C ARG A 230 -11.71 -7.73 8.20
N THR A 231 -11.50 -7.15 9.36
CA THR A 231 -11.93 -7.61 10.68
C THR A 231 -12.51 -6.43 11.47
N ASP A 232 -13.01 -6.70 12.67
CA ASP A 232 -13.45 -5.64 13.58
C ASP A 232 -12.31 -4.73 14.06
N SER A 233 -11.04 -5.13 13.88
CA SER A 233 -9.86 -4.32 14.21
C SER A 233 -9.37 -3.45 13.05
N THR A 234 -9.94 -3.60 11.86
CA THR A 234 -9.53 -2.86 10.67
C THR A 234 -9.71 -1.36 10.88
N LYS A 235 -8.66 -0.59 10.59
CA LYS A 235 -8.61 0.86 10.76
C LYS A 235 -8.69 1.56 9.41
N PHE A 236 -7.81 1.20 8.48
CA PHE A 236 -7.85 1.69 7.09
C PHE A 236 -8.10 0.54 6.12
N VAL A 237 -8.92 0.82 5.11
CA VAL A 237 -9.25 -0.09 4.01
C VAL A 237 -8.66 0.46 2.73
N HIS A 238 -7.75 -0.29 2.12
CA HIS A 238 -7.16 -0.01 0.82
C HIS A 238 -7.96 -0.74 -0.26
N ILE A 239 -8.66 0.02 -1.10
CA ILE A 239 -9.63 -0.52 -2.07
C ILE A 239 -8.93 -0.69 -3.44
N MET A 240 -8.30 -1.84 -3.65
CA MET A 240 -7.68 -2.21 -4.93
C MET A 240 -8.61 -3.10 -5.79
N LEU A 241 -9.83 -2.62 -6.03
CA LEU A 241 -10.84 -3.33 -6.82
C LEU A 241 -10.93 -2.73 -8.23
N THR A 242 -10.55 -3.48 -9.26
CA THR A 242 -10.58 -3.04 -10.67
C THR A 242 -11.73 -2.07 -11.01
N GLY A 243 -11.38 -0.82 -11.32
CA GLY A 243 -12.34 0.23 -11.68
C GLY A 243 -12.85 1.04 -10.48
N GLU A 244 -12.19 0.90 -9.33
CA GLU A 244 -12.37 1.65 -8.08
C GLU A 244 -12.44 3.17 -8.30
N SER A 245 -11.62 3.70 -9.21
CA SER A 245 -11.66 5.11 -9.64
C SER A 245 -13.03 5.58 -10.16
N ARG A 246 -13.93 4.66 -10.53
CA ARG A 246 -15.30 4.96 -11.01
C ARG A 246 -16.38 4.74 -9.95
N PHE A 247 -16.02 4.32 -8.76
CA PHE A 247 -16.98 4.15 -7.67
C PHE A 247 -17.36 5.51 -7.08
N ASP A 248 -18.65 5.70 -6.83
CA ASP A 248 -19.14 6.87 -6.12
C ASP A 248 -18.77 6.81 -4.63
N ALA A 249 -18.85 7.95 -3.95
CA ALA A 249 -18.50 8.05 -2.53
C ALA A 249 -19.31 7.09 -1.63
N LEU A 250 -20.57 6.79 -1.98
CA LEU A 250 -21.41 5.88 -1.21
C LEU A 250 -20.97 4.42 -1.37
N ALA A 251 -20.59 4.01 -2.58
CA ALA A 251 -20.05 2.69 -2.87
C ALA A 251 -18.74 2.48 -2.11
N LEU A 252 -17.82 3.45 -2.16
CA LEU A 252 -16.56 3.40 -1.41
C LEU A 252 -16.82 3.35 0.09
N TRP A 253 -17.71 4.18 0.63
CA TRP A 253 -18.11 4.11 2.03
C TRP A 253 -18.66 2.73 2.43
N ARG A 254 -19.50 2.11 1.59
CA ARG A 254 -20.01 0.75 1.84
C ARG A 254 -18.88 -0.28 1.82
N ILE A 255 -17.95 -0.18 0.86
CA ILE A 255 -16.79 -1.07 0.78
C ILE A 255 -15.92 -0.95 2.02
N THR A 256 -15.69 0.26 2.51
CA THR A 256 -14.90 0.48 3.73
C THR A 256 -15.60 -0.05 4.98
N ASN A 257 -16.92 0.16 5.13
CA ASN A 257 -17.59 0.04 6.44
C ASN A 257 -18.56 -1.13 6.58
N LEU A 258 -18.99 -1.75 5.48
CA LEU A 258 -20.00 -2.81 5.51
C LEU A 258 -19.43 -4.15 5.04
N PRO A 259 -20.05 -5.29 5.41
CA PRO A 259 -19.67 -6.59 4.86
C PRO A 259 -19.95 -6.66 3.35
N SER A 260 -19.14 -7.45 2.65
CA SER A 260 -19.19 -7.57 1.19
C SER A 260 -20.53 -8.04 0.61
N SER A 261 -21.32 -8.77 1.42
CA SER A 261 -22.66 -9.23 1.06
C SER A 261 -23.68 -8.11 0.80
N VAL A 262 -23.43 -6.88 1.25
CA VAL A 262 -24.35 -5.74 1.10
C VAL A 262 -23.80 -4.60 0.25
N TRP A 263 -22.65 -4.79 -0.40
CA TRP A 263 -22.10 -3.82 -1.34
C TRP A 263 -22.97 -3.75 -2.62
N ARG A 264 -24.03 -2.96 -2.57
CA ARG A 264 -24.95 -2.73 -3.70
C ARG A 264 -24.36 -1.69 -4.66
N TYR A 265 -23.34 -2.05 -5.43
CA TYR A 265 -22.91 -1.30 -6.62
C TYR A 265 -23.35 -2.03 -7.90
N LYS A 266 -23.43 -1.34 -9.04
CA LYS A 266 -23.58 -1.99 -10.36
C LYS A 266 -22.33 -2.86 -10.56
N LYS A 267 -22.43 -4.13 -10.18
CA LYS A 267 -21.38 -5.12 -10.37
C LYS A 267 -20.98 -5.09 -11.85
N PRO A 268 -19.68 -4.93 -12.17
CA PRO A 268 -19.24 -5.13 -13.54
C PRO A 268 -19.71 -6.52 -14.02
N PRO A 269 -20.04 -6.69 -15.31
CA PRO A 269 -20.66 -7.92 -15.83
C PRO A 269 -19.82 -9.20 -15.64
N TYR A 270 -18.59 -9.08 -15.12
CA TYR A 270 -17.64 -10.16 -14.87
C TYR A 270 -17.52 -10.58 -13.39
N TRP A 271 -18.26 -9.97 -12.46
CA TRP A 271 -18.26 -10.35 -11.03
C TRP A 271 -18.96 -11.71 -10.82
N LYS A 272 -18.27 -12.68 -10.20
CA LYS A 272 -18.87 -13.92 -9.68
C LYS A 272 -18.81 -13.90 -8.15
N GLU A 273 -19.91 -14.25 -7.51
CA GLU A 273 -19.94 -14.43 -6.05
C GLU A 273 -18.93 -15.51 -5.65
N PRO A 274 -18.21 -15.35 -4.53
CA PRO A 274 -17.44 -16.45 -3.98
C PRO A 274 -18.38 -17.64 -3.70
N PRO A 275 -17.90 -18.89 -3.85
CA PRO A 275 -18.68 -20.03 -3.41
C PRO A 275 -18.99 -19.85 -1.92
N VAL A 276 -20.26 -20.04 -1.55
CA VAL A 276 -20.68 -20.07 -0.15
C VAL A 276 -20.00 -21.29 0.47
N TYR A 277 -18.91 -21.07 1.22
CA TYR A 277 -18.40 -22.09 2.12
C TYR A 277 -19.40 -22.19 3.28
N SER A 278 -20.30 -23.17 3.20
CA SER A 278 -21.06 -23.55 4.38
C SER A 278 -20.10 -24.07 5.44
N ASP A 279 -20.25 -23.66 6.69
CA ASP A 279 -19.54 -24.14 7.89
C ASP A 279 -19.78 -25.64 8.21
N ARG A 280 -19.79 -26.51 7.20
CA ARG A 280 -19.96 -27.95 7.34
C ARG A 280 -18.65 -28.71 7.17
N GLU A 281 -17.55 -28.24 7.75
CA GLU A 281 -16.35 -29.08 7.97
C GLU A 281 -15.68 -28.82 9.33
N LYS A 282 -16.46 -28.47 10.37
CA LYS A 282 -15.98 -28.44 11.76
C LYS A 282 -16.55 -29.52 12.68
N ASN A 283 -17.36 -30.44 12.18
CA ASN A 283 -17.81 -31.60 12.96
C ASN A 283 -17.85 -32.86 12.09
N GLY A 284 -16.77 -33.64 12.16
CA GLY A 284 -16.66 -34.97 11.57
C GLY A 284 -15.83 -35.87 12.49
N GLN A 285 -16.35 -36.13 13.69
CA GLN A 285 -15.86 -37.17 14.58
C GLN A 285 -15.81 -38.54 13.88
N SER A 286 -14.86 -39.34 14.34
CA SER A 286 -14.74 -40.78 14.17
C SER A 286 -16.06 -41.54 14.14
N THR A 287 -16.15 -42.54 13.26
CA THR A 287 -16.65 -43.88 13.61
C THR A 287 -16.14 -44.93 12.62
N SER A 288 -15.60 -46.00 13.22
CA SER A 288 -15.28 -47.35 12.73
C SER A 288 -14.33 -47.51 11.54
#